data_AF-A0A8T5E1R4-F1
#
_entry.id   AF-A0A8T5E1R4-F1
#
_cell.length_a   1.000
_cell.length_b   1.000
_cell.length_c   1.000
_cell.angle_alpha   90.00
_cell.angle_beta   90.00
_cell.angle_gamma   90.00
#
_symmetry.space_group_name_H-M   'P 1'
#
loop_
_entity.id
_entity.type
_entity.pdbx_description
1 polymer ?
#
loop_
_entity_poly.entity_id
_entity_poly.type
_entity_poly.pdbx_seq_one_letter_code
_entity_poly.pdbx_strand_id
1 'polypeptide(L)'
;MEQSVNRLYGIYHADGGIIGELSYVIGKFRGTAHCSLCDITHNKISAKKEWKEFVNNLGVPMELLHLNERSNELMEISDNKTPCVVSKINNKLEIIITSEELEICKKSVDKFKEIINNKLLTI
;
A
#
# COMPACT_ATOMS: atom_id res chain seq x y z
N MET A 1 -24.40 -6.57 13.05
CA MET A 1 -23.07 -6.09 13.44
C MET A 1 -22.38 -5.67 12.16
N GLU A 2 -22.27 -4.38 11.91
CA GLU A 2 -21.44 -3.86 10.81
C GLU A 2 -19.98 -4.17 11.13
N GLN A 3 -19.28 -4.84 10.23
CA GLN A 3 -17.86 -5.10 10.37
C GLN A 3 -17.11 -3.81 10.00
N SER A 4 -16.58 -3.09 10.99
CA SER A 4 -15.82 -1.88 10.72
C SER A 4 -14.35 -2.23 10.46
N VAL A 5 -13.83 -1.80 9.31
CA VAL A 5 -12.39 -1.87 9.02
C VAL A 5 -11.64 -0.99 10.03
N ASN A 6 -10.76 -1.57 10.82
CA ASN A 6 -10.04 -0.87 11.88
C ASN A 6 -8.78 -0.15 11.37
N ARG A 7 -8.10 -0.75 10.39
CA ARG A 7 -6.86 -0.23 9.79
C ARG A 7 -6.61 -0.86 8.43
N LEU A 8 -5.89 -0.13 7.59
CA LEU A 8 -5.35 -0.59 6.32
C LEU A 8 -3.82 -0.57 6.37
N TYR A 9 -3.20 -1.56 5.72
CA TYR A 9 -1.76 -1.66 5.55
C TYR A 9 -1.43 -1.74 4.06
N GLY A 10 -0.78 -0.72 3.50
CA GLY A 10 -0.21 -0.77 2.16
C GLY A 10 1.22 -1.29 2.24
N ILE A 11 1.47 -2.45 1.65
CA ILE A 11 2.76 -3.12 1.70
C ILE A 11 3.48 -2.89 0.38
N TYR A 12 4.62 -2.23 0.44
CA TYR A 12 5.53 -2.05 -0.69
C TYR A 12 6.30 -3.34 -1.00
N HIS A 13 6.68 -3.51 -2.26
CA HIS A 13 7.65 -4.54 -2.67
C HIS A 13 9.07 -3.96 -2.68
N ALA A 14 9.52 -3.48 -1.51
CA ALA A 14 10.85 -2.93 -1.29
C ALA A 14 11.19 -3.01 0.21
N ASP A 15 12.49 -3.10 0.55
CA ASP A 15 12.97 -2.96 1.93
C ASP A 15 13.13 -1.48 2.32
N GLY A 16 12.84 -1.17 3.59
CA GLY A 16 13.01 0.13 4.21
C GLY A 16 14.42 0.28 4.80
N GLY A 17 15.04 1.44 4.60
CA GLY A 17 16.37 1.74 5.16
C GLY A 17 16.98 3.05 4.63
N ILE A 18 17.27 3.97 5.56
CA ILE A 18 18.16 5.16 5.51
C ILE A 18 18.36 5.87 4.15
N ILE A 19 17.29 6.04 3.37
CA ILE A 19 17.11 7.27 2.61
C ILE A 19 15.73 7.81 2.98
N GLY A 20 15.73 8.50 4.13
CA GLY A 20 14.56 9.02 4.80
C GLY A 20 13.61 9.71 3.84
N GLU A 21 12.35 9.31 3.94
CA GLU A 21 11.19 9.76 3.17
C GLU A 21 11.26 9.57 1.65
N LEU A 22 12.38 9.79 0.96
CA LEU A 22 12.36 10.11 -0.47
C LEU A 22 13.58 9.71 -1.28
N SER A 23 13.70 8.43 -1.59
CA SER A 23 14.43 8.04 -2.79
C SER A 23 13.88 6.77 -3.42
N TYR A 24 13.01 6.99 -4.42
CA TYR A 24 12.83 6.11 -5.57
C TYR A 24 14.16 5.91 -6.37
N VAL A 25 15.30 6.37 -5.86
CA VAL A 25 16.63 6.25 -6.44
C VAL A 25 17.39 5.06 -5.85
N ILE A 26 16.77 3.88 -5.76
CA ILE A 26 17.53 2.61 -5.65
C ILE A 26 17.06 1.57 -6.70
N GLY A 27 16.00 1.84 -7.47
CA GLY A 27 15.49 0.91 -8.49
C GLY A 27 16.39 0.69 -9.71
N LYS A 28 17.48 1.47 -9.90
CA LYS A 28 18.39 1.26 -11.05
C LYS A 28 19.63 0.43 -10.75
N PHE A 29 19.94 0.10 -9.49
CA PHE A 29 21.23 -0.53 -9.17
C PHE A 29 21.19 -1.72 -8.22
N ARG A 30 20.03 -2.11 -7.65
CA ARG A 30 19.97 -3.25 -6.70
C ARG A 30 18.86 -4.28 -6.92
N GLY A 31 18.33 -4.39 -8.15
CA GLY A 31 17.56 -5.58 -8.54
C GLY A 31 16.22 -5.80 -7.80
N THR A 32 15.71 -4.80 -7.08
CA THR A 32 14.36 -4.87 -6.49
C THR A 32 13.33 -4.63 -7.60
N ALA A 33 12.38 -5.56 -7.70
CA ALA A 33 11.35 -5.61 -8.73
C ALA A 33 10.45 -4.36 -8.76
N HIS A 34 9.71 -4.23 -9.86
CA HIS A 34 8.69 -3.18 -10.07
C HIS A 34 7.68 -3.13 -8.92
N CYS A 35 7.38 -1.93 -8.40
CA CYS A 35 6.45 -1.71 -7.28
C CYS A 35 5.40 -0.65 -7.64
N SER A 36 4.22 -1.08 -8.07
CA SER A 36 3.11 -0.19 -8.43
C SER A 36 2.58 0.65 -7.27
N LEU A 37 2.55 0.12 -6.03
CA LEU A 37 2.13 0.93 -4.88
C LEU A 37 3.13 2.07 -4.61
N CYS A 38 4.43 1.84 -4.79
CA CYS A 38 5.45 2.88 -4.69
C CYS A 38 5.18 3.98 -5.74
N ASP A 39 4.90 3.57 -6.97
CA ASP A 39 4.55 4.48 -8.07
C ASP A 39 3.27 5.27 -7.83
N ILE A 40 2.26 4.68 -7.18
CA ILE A 40 1.00 5.35 -6.85
C ILE A 40 1.24 6.41 -5.77
N THR A 41 1.98 6.05 -4.72
CA THR A 41 2.16 6.86 -3.51
C THR A 41 3.21 7.98 -3.65
N HIS A 42 4.23 7.79 -4.48
CA HIS A 42 5.39 8.69 -4.57
C HIS A 42 5.64 9.20 -5.99
N ASN A 43 6.19 10.42 -6.04
CA ASN A 43 6.98 10.94 -7.14
C ASN A 43 8.47 10.61 -6.88
N LYS A 44 9.36 10.95 -7.82
CA LYS A 44 10.81 10.70 -7.69
C LYS A 44 11.44 11.24 -6.40
N ILE A 45 10.88 12.32 -5.86
CA ILE A 45 11.45 13.12 -4.77
C ILE A 45 10.46 13.34 -3.63
N SER A 46 9.15 13.12 -3.77
CA SER A 46 8.18 13.32 -2.66
C SER A 46 6.99 12.36 -2.71
N ALA A 47 6.36 12.04 -1.57
CA ALA A 47 5.02 11.45 -1.58
C ALA A 47 4.08 12.42 -2.30
N LYS A 48 3.22 11.90 -3.18
CA LYS A 48 2.31 12.73 -3.98
C LYS A 48 1.39 13.55 -3.10
N LYS A 49 1.10 14.77 -3.51
CA LYS A 49 0.22 15.66 -2.74
C LYS A 49 -1.18 15.06 -2.65
N GLU A 50 -1.67 14.54 -3.77
CA GLU A 50 -2.97 13.89 -3.92
C GLU A 50 -3.07 12.62 -3.07
N TRP A 51 -1.96 11.92 -2.88
CA TRP A 51 -1.87 10.76 -1.98
C TRP A 51 -2.05 11.20 -0.52
N LYS A 52 -1.31 12.21 -0.08
CA LYS A 52 -1.41 12.76 1.27
C LYS A 52 -2.82 13.27 1.57
N GLU A 53 -3.39 14.04 0.65
CA GLU A 53 -4.77 14.54 0.76
C GLU A 53 -5.77 13.38 0.85
N PHE A 54 -5.60 12.32 0.08
CA PHE A 54 -6.47 11.16 0.14
C PHE A 54 -6.39 10.41 1.48
N VAL A 55 -5.18 10.06 1.95
CA VAL A 55 -5.02 9.30 3.20
C VAL A 55 -5.58 10.07 4.38
N ASN A 56 -5.43 11.40 4.40
CA ASN A 56 -6.02 12.26 5.43
C ASN A 56 -7.57 12.23 5.43
N ASN A 57 -8.20 11.89 4.31
CA ASN A 57 -9.66 11.87 4.13
C ASN A 57 -10.25 10.46 4.05
N LEU A 58 -9.44 9.39 4.12
CA LEU A 58 -9.87 8.00 3.93
C LEU A 58 -10.82 7.49 5.03
N GLY A 59 -10.93 8.18 6.16
CA GLY A 59 -11.80 7.80 7.28
C GLY A 59 -11.33 6.55 8.05
N VAL A 60 -10.42 5.76 7.47
CA VAL A 60 -9.75 4.61 8.08
C VAL A 60 -8.24 4.87 8.09
N PRO A 61 -7.54 4.62 9.22
CA PRO A 61 -6.09 4.76 9.25
C PRO A 61 -5.42 3.85 8.22
N MET A 62 -4.53 4.41 7.40
CA MET A 62 -3.70 3.68 6.46
C MET A 62 -2.23 3.83 6.82
N GLU A 63 -1.55 2.69 7.02
CA GLU A 63 -0.13 2.60 7.31
C GLU A 63 0.59 2.01 6.09
N LEU A 64 1.74 2.58 5.73
CA LEU A 64 2.56 2.13 4.62
C LEU A 64 3.81 1.45 5.17
N LEU A 65 4.09 0.23 4.72
CA LEU A 65 5.16 -0.61 5.24
C LEU A 65 6.03 -1.15 4.10
N HIS A 66 7.34 -1.18 4.32
CA HIS A 66 8.29 -1.95 3.54
C HIS A 66 8.28 -3.43 3.95
N LEU A 67 8.92 -4.29 3.16
CA LEU A 67 8.93 -5.73 3.37
C LEU A 67 9.49 -6.13 4.74
N ASN A 68 10.53 -5.43 5.20
CA ASN A 68 11.18 -5.62 6.49
C ASN A 68 10.53 -4.87 7.67
N GLU A 69 9.46 -4.10 7.43
CA GLU A 69 8.70 -3.37 8.46
C GLU A 69 7.40 -4.12 8.85
N ARG A 70 7.07 -5.22 8.16
CA ARG A 70 5.87 -6.03 8.42
C ARG A 70 5.99 -6.79 9.74
N SER A 71 4.86 -6.90 10.45
CA SER A 71 4.71 -7.86 11.54
C SER A 71 4.67 -9.30 11.01
N ASN A 72 4.84 -10.30 11.88
CA ASN A 72 4.74 -11.71 11.52
C ASN A 72 3.39 -12.04 10.85
N GLU A 73 2.28 -11.57 11.40
CA GLU A 73 0.94 -11.79 10.85
C GLU A 73 0.80 -11.18 9.43
N LEU A 74 1.41 -10.01 9.19
CA LEU A 74 1.40 -9.37 7.88
C LEU A 74 2.30 -10.11 6.88
N MET A 75 3.44 -10.66 7.31
CA MET A 75 4.27 -11.50 6.45
C MET A 75 3.52 -12.77 6.01
N GLU A 76 2.90 -13.49 6.96
CA GLU A 76 2.16 -14.73 6.68
C GLU A 76 1.12 -14.59 5.57
N ILE A 77 0.39 -13.47 5.53
CA ILE A 77 -0.63 -13.23 4.51
C ILE A 77 -0.06 -12.69 3.19
N SER A 78 0.98 -11.84 3.26
CA SER A 78 1.45 -11.03 2.12
C SER A 78 2.68 -11.58 1.41
N ASP A 79 3.36 -12.59 1.95
CA ASP A 79 4.54 -13.17 1.32
C ASP A 79 4.26 -13.70 -0.09
N ASN A 80 5.13 -13.33 -1.03
CA ASN A 80 5.00 -13.55 -2.47
C ASN A 80 3.74 -12.92 -3.12
N LYS A 81 3.05 -12.01 -2.42
CA LYS A 81 1.85 -11.30 -2.91
C LYS A 81 1.99 -9.78 -2.82
N THR A 82 3.21 -9.27 -2.71
CA THR A 82 3.50 -7.83 -2.63
C THR A 82 3.84 -7.26 -4.01
N PRO A 83 3.54 -5.97 -4.27
CA PRO A 83 2.86 -5.04 -3.38
C PRO A 83 1.37 -5.36 -3.22
N CYS A 84 0.77 -5.00 -2.09
CA CYS A 84 -0.66 -5.23 -1.82
C CYS A 84 -1.23 -4.27 -0.77
N VAL A 85 -2.55 -4.28 -0.60
CA VAL A 85 -3.24 -3.61 0.52
C VAL A 85 -3.97 -4.66 1.36
N VAL A 86 -3.71 -4.65 2.66
CA VAL A 86 -4.32 -5.54 3.65
C VAL A 86 -5.27 -4.74 4.54
N SER A 87 -6.48 -5.24 4.76
CA SER A 87 -7.41 -4.72 5.76
C SER A 87 -7.27 -5.47 7.08
N LYS A 88 -7.57 -4.79 8.19
CA LYS A 88 -7.75 -5.39 9.51
C LYS A 88 -9.17 -5.18 10.00
N ILE A 89 -9.93 -6.27 10.17
CA ILE A 89 -11.34 -6.26 10.60
C ILE A 89 -11.50 -7.27 11.73
N ASN A 90 -11.94 -6.82 12.91
CA ASN A 90 -12.17 -7.72 14.05
C ASN A 90 -10.97 -8.64 14.35
N ASN A 91 -9.75 -8.11 14.25
CA ASN A 91 -8.46 -8.82 14.35
C ASN A 91 -8.14 -9.85 13.25
N LYS A 92 -8.91 -9.91 12.17
CA LYS A 92 -8.57 -10.69 10.98
C LYS A 92 -7.89 -9.80 9.95
N LEU A 93 -6.84 -10.31 9.33
CA LEU A 93 -6.14 -9.67 8.23
C LEU A 93 -6.61 -10.28 6.90
N GLU A 94 -6.85 -9.45 5.90
CA GLU A 94 -7.24 -9.89 4.56
C GLU A 94 -6.60 -8.99 3.49
N ILE A 95 -6.05 -9.59 2.42
CA ILE A 95 -5.61 -8.81 1.25
C ILE A 95 -6.86 -8.38 0.47
N ILE A 96 -7.06 -7.08 0.35
CA ILE A 96 -8.22 -6.48 -0.33
C ILE A 96 -7.87 -5.91 -1.70
N ILE A 97 -6.60 -5.56 -1.93
CA ILE A 97 -6.08 -5.12 -3.23
C ILE A 97 -4.79 -5.86 -3.54
N THR A 98 -4.75 -6.58 -4.66
CA THR A 98 -3.57 -7.35 -5.10
C THR A 98 -2.59 -6.51 -5.91
N SER A 99 -1.41 -7.08 -6.20
CA SER A 99 -0.42 -6.45 -7.08
C SER A 99 -0.99 -6.16 -8.47
N GLU A 100 -1.79 -7.07 -9.03
CA GLU A 100 -2.38 -6.92 -10.36
C GLU A 100 -3.39 -5.76 -10.40
N GLU A 101 -4.20 -5.60 -9.36
CA GLU A 101 -5.14 -4.48 -9.23
C GLU A 101 -4.41 -3.14 -9.09
N LEU A 102 -3.27 -3.12 -8.38
CA LEU A 102 -2.40 -1.96 -8.29
C LEU A 102 -1.76 -1.59 -9.64
N GLU A 103 -1.39 -2.56 -10.48
CA GLU A 103 -0.88 -2.28 -11.83
C GLU A 103 -1.91 -1.58 -12.73
N ILE A 104 -3.19 -1.96 -12.61
CA ILE A 104 -4.29 -1.35 -13.38
C ILE A 104 -4.44 0.15 -13.06
N CYS A 105 -4.03 0.58 -11.86
CA CYS A 105 -4.03 1.99 -11.48
C CYS A 105 -3.06 2.82 -12.31
N LYS A 106 -2.07 2.22 -13.00
CA LYS A 106 -1.11 2.92 -13.87
C LYS A 106 -0.50 4.15 -13.19
N LYS A 107 -0.05 3.99 -11.93
CA LYS A 107 0.55 5.04 -11.09
C LYS A 107 -0.42 6.18 -10.69
N SER A 108 -1.71 6.06 -10.97
CA SER A 108 -2.71 7.10 -10.64
C SER A 108 -3.23 6.93 -9.21
N VAL A 109 -3.23 8.03 -8.45
CA VAL A 109 -3.85 8.07 -7.12
C VAL A 109 -5.37 7.96 -7.26
N ASP A 110 -6.00 8.65 -8.21
CA ASP A 110 -7.47 8.64 -8.33
C ASP A 110 -8.02 7.25 -8.65
N LYS A 111 -7.35 6.49 -9.51
CA LYS A 111 -7.72 5.08 -9.76
C LYS A 111 -7.57 4.20 -8.53
N PHE A 112 -6.54 4.45 -7.72
CA PHE A 112 -6.39 3.76 -6.44
C PHE A 112 -7.56 4.11 -5.49
N LYS A 113 -7.97 5.38 -5.42
CA LYS A 113 -9.14 5.81 -4.62
C LYS A 113 -10.41 5.08 -5.04
N GLU A 114 -10.65 4.94 -6.34
CA GLU A 114 -11.81 4.22 -6.86
C GLU A 114 -11.81 2.75 -6.39
N ILE A 115 -10.69 2.05 -6.59
CA ILE A 115 -10.59 0.63 -6.21
C ILE A 115 -10.73 0.45 -4.70
N ILE A 116 -10.01 1.23 -3.89
CA ILE A 116 -10.05 1.06 -2.44
C ILE A 116 -11.42 1.40 -1.85
N ASN A 117 -12.09 2.45 -2.32
CA ASN A 117 -13.44 2.76 -1.87
C ASN A 117 -14.42 1.66 -2.26
N ASN A 118 -14.31 1.11 -3.48
CA ASN A 118 -15.15 -0.02 -3.89
C ASN A 118 -14.93 -1.26 -3.02
N LYS A 119 -13.68 -1.59 -2.67
CA LYS A 119 -13.36 -2.71 -1.77
C LYS A 119 -13.92 -2.49 -0.37
N LEU A 120 -13.78 -1.28 0.17
CA LEU A 120 -14.30 -0.91 1.49
C LEU A 120 -15.84 -0.96 1.56
N LEU A 121 -16.55 -0.77 0.46
CA LEU A 121 -18.02 -0.92 0.41
C LEU A 121 -18.47 -2.39 0.41
N THR A 122 -17.60 -3.33 0.05
CA THR A 122 -17.92 -4.75 -0.12
C THR A 122 -17.58 -5.61 1.09
N ILE A 123 -17.01 -5.03 2.14
CA ILE A 123 -16.53 -5.71 3.34
C ILE A 123 -17.35 -5.29 4.55
#